data_AF-A0A139AF42-F1
#
_entry.id   AF-A0A139AF42-F1
#
_cell.length_a   1.000
_cell.length_b   1.000
_cell.length_c   1.000
_cell.angle_alpha   90.00
_cell.angle_beta   90.00
_cell.angle_gamma   90.00
#
_symmetry.space_group_name_H-M   'P 1'
#
loop_
_entity.id
_entity.type
_entity.pdbx_description
1 polymer ?
#
loop_
_entity_poly.entity_id
_entity_poly.type
_entity_poly.pdbx_seq_one_letter_code
_entity_poly.pdbx_strand_id
1 'polypeptide(L)'
;MSAVLNAQLIDAVEAGSETDVRRLIDTGASPDARKRVTLRAKVDDGKGGFEWKEDTKDCESALVLAVVHAWVGVVMVLLEKGATVDGQLDWKISPSGSQNWSADAWQDSKWMATYSFPSVLTLAIGRGGTLTSWDGNTFPRPTRKGKLDINLRGGMVTLNHPTQAEDRSVLVTVQPNVEIARLLLAYGTRVTDVELNAVERSSDPEFLRILESHQRSPTSRPGSDGP
;
A
#
# COMPACT_ATOMS: atom_id res chain seq x y z
N MET A 1 19.10 13.87 -0.19
CA MET A 1 17.94 14.78 -0.17
C MET A 1 16.64 14.07 -0.53
N SER A 2 16.60 13.26 -1.59
CA SER A 2 15.38 12.54 -2.03
C SER A 2 14.70 11.68 -0.96
N ALA A 3 15.47 10.95 -0.13
CA ALA A 3 14.87 10.08 0.90
C ALA A 3 14.05 10.85 1.96
N VAL A 4 14.48 12.05 2.35
CA VAL A 4 13.75 12.90 3.32
C VAL A 4 12.49 13.47 2.67
N LEU A 5 12.60 13.97 1.44
CA LEU A 5 11.45 14.46 0.67
C LEU A 5 10.41 13.37 0.41
N ASN A 6 10.85 12.14 0.11
CA ASN A 6 9.96 11.00 -0.06
C ASN A 6 9.24 10.64 1.24
N ALA A 7 9.91 10.70 2.39
CA ALA A 7 9.26 10.47 3.68
C ALA A 7 8.20 11.56 3.97
N GLN A 8 8.54 12.83 3.73
CA GLN A 8 7.60 13.94 3.86
C GLN A 8 6.41 13.82 2.89
N LEU A 9 6.63 13.28 1.69
CA LEU A 9 5.56 13.03 0.73
C LEU A 9 4.58 11.98 1.27
N ILE A 10 5.08 10.91 1.88
CA ILE A 10 4.22 9.91 2.53
C ILE A 10 3.41 10.56 3.66
N ASP A 11 4.02 11.41 4.49
CA ASP A 11 3.31 12.12 5.56
C ASP A 11 2.18 13.01 5.00
N ALA A 12 2.47 13.75 3.92
CA ALA A 12 1.51 14.61 3.25
C ALA A 12 0.36 13.83 2.59
N VAL A 13 0.69 12.70 1.95
CA VAL A 13 -0.30 11.76 1.43
C VAL A 13 -1.18 11.30 2.57
N GLU A 14 -0.63 10.77 3.67
CA GLU A 14 -1.38 10.27 4.81
C GLU A 14 -2.24 11.32 5.53
N ALA A 15 -1.96 12.60 5.32
CA ALA A 15 -2.75 13.72 5.80
C ALA A 15 -3.87 14.14 4.83
N GLY A 16 -3.90 13.60 3.61
CA GLY A 16 -4.82 14.01 2.54
C GLY A 16 -4.51 15.40 1.97
N SER A 17 -3.29 15.92 2.12
CA SER A 17 -2.92 17.29 1.72
C SER A 17 -2.48 17.36 0.26
N GLU A 18 -3.41 17.60 -0.67
CA GLU A 18 -3.12 17.72 -2.11
C GLU A 18 -2.05 18.78 -2.43
N THR A 19 -2.11 19.92 -1.71
CA THR A 19 -1.20 21.05 -1.91
C THR A 19 0.23 20.69 -1.51
N ASP A 20 0.40 20.00 -0.37
CA ASP A 20 1.74 19.56 0.06
C ASP A 20 2.29 18.44 -0.80
N VAL A 21 1.45 17.48 -1.20
CA VAL A 21 1.82 16.40 -2.12
C VAL A 21 2.38 16.99 -3.42
N ARG A 22 1.65 17.93 -4.03
CA ARG A 22 2.09 18.61 -5.27
C ARG A 22 3.41 19.35 -5.06
N ARG A 23 3.50 20.18 -4.02
CA ARG A 23 4.71 20.98 -3.70
C ARG A 23 5.93 20.08 -3.47
N LEU A 24 5.79 18.97 -2.75
CA LEU A 24 6.89 18.07 -2.44
C LEU A 24 7.41 17.37 -3.70
N ILE A 25 6.53 16.93 -4.59
CA ILE A 25 6.93 16.34 -5.87
C ILE A 25 7.60 17.39 -6.77
N ASP A 26 7.07 18.62 -6.83
CA ASP A 26 7.69 19.73 -7.57
C ASP A 26 9.08 20.11 -7.02
N THR A 27 9.34 19.83 -5.74
CA THR A 27 10.65 20.03 -5.08
C THR A 27 11.58 18.82 -5.25
N GLY A 28 11.13 17.74 -5.91
CA GLY A 28 11.94 16.56 -6.24
C GLY A 28 11.66 15.31 -5.40
N ALA A 29 10.54 15.24 -4.66
CA ALA A 29 10.06 13.95 -4.15
C ALA A 29 9.58 13.07 -5.32
N SER A 30 9.77 11.76 -5.22
CA SER A 30 9.26 10.81 -6.21
C SER A 30 7.76 10.57 -5.99
N PRO A 31 6.89 10.65 -7.01
CA PRO A 31 5.48 10.24 -6.88
C PRO A 31 5.33 8.74 -6.56
N ASP A 32 6.36 7.94 -6.84
CA ASP A 32 6.46 6.52 -6.48
C ASP A 32 7.15 6.28 -5.13
N ALA A 33 7.23 7.31 -4.28
CA ALA A 33 7.76 7.16 -2.92
C ALA A 33 7.02 6.05 -2.16
N ARG A 34 7.78 5.33 -1.33
CA ARG A 34 7.28 4.27 -0.46
C ARG A 34 7.62 4.57 0.98
N LYS A 35 6.72 4.19 1.88
CA LYS A 35 6.94 4.20 3.32
C LYS A 35 8.10 3.27 3.66
N ARG A 36 9.01 3.72 4.52
CA ARG A 36 10.11 2.89 5.04
C ARG A 36 9.82 2.46 6.47
N VAL A 37 9.75 1.15 6.70
CA VAL A 37 9.48 0.58 8.02
C VAL A 37 10.70 -0.20 8.49
N THR A 38 11.26 0.21 9.62
CA THR A 38 12.38 -0.44 10.30
C THR A 38 11.84 -1.20 11.50
N LEU A 39 11.96 -2.52 11.49
CA LEU A 39 11.73 -3.35 12.66
C LEU A 39 13.03 -3.49 13.45
N ARG A 40 13.00 -3.16 14.74
CA ARG A 40 14.11 -3.40 15.67
C ARG A 40 13.62 -4.35 16.78
N ALA A 41 14.34 -5.43 17.06
CA ALA A 41 13.96 -6.39 18.09
C ALA A 41 15.16 -6.97 18.85
N LYS A 42 14.90 -7.46 20.07
CA LYS A 42 15.86 -8.24 20.85
C LYS A 42 15.84 -9.69 20.37
N VAL A 43 17.02 -10.20 20.02
CA VAL A 43 17.24 -11.56 19.54
C VAL A 43 18.22 -12.26 20.47
N ASP A 44 17.87 -13.44 20.96
CA ASP A 44 18.71 -14.29 21.80
C ASP A 44 20.05 -14.58 21.10
N ASP A 45 21.15 -14.37 21.82
CA ASP A 45 22.50 -14.58 21.33
C ASP A 45 23.03 -16.02 21.56
N GLY A 46 22.21 -16.89 22.16
CA GLY A 46 22.54 -18.27 22.50
C GLY A 46 23.46 -18.41 23.72
N LYS A 47 23.77 -17.31 24.42
CA LYS A 47 24.69 -17.25 25.58
C LYS A 47 24.00 -16.74 26.84
N GLY A 48 22.67 -16.72 26.84
CA GLY A 48 21.86 -16.16 27.92
C GLY A 48 21.76 -14.62 27.89
N GLY A 49 22.21 -14.00 26.79
CA GLY A 49 22.07 -12.58 26.51
C GLY A 49 21.07 -12.30 25.38
N PHE A 50 21.10 -11.06 24.88
CA PHE A 50 20.39 -10.69 23.67
C PHE A 50 21.20 -9.67 22.88
N GLU A 51 21.05 -9.70 21.56
CA GLU A 51 21.51 -8.67 20.63
C GLU A 51 20.32 -7.92 20.03
N TRP A 52 20.49 -6.64 19.77
CA TRP A 52 19.51 -5.87 19.01
C TRP A 52 19.73 -6.10 17.53
N LYS A 53 18.72 -6.62 16.83
CA LYS A 53 18.71 -6.70 15.36
C LYS A 53 17.72 -5.73 14.76
N GLU A 54 18.00 -5.33 13.54
CA GLU A 54 17.17 -4.44 12.75
C GLU A 54 17.05 -4.91 11.30
N ASP A 55 15.87 -4.72 10.71
CA ASP A 55 15.62 -4.94 9.28
C ASP A 55 14.68 -3.85 8.77
N THR A 56 14.94 -3.33 7.58
CA THR A 56 14.14 -2.24 6.98
C THR A 56 13.55 -2.67 5.66
N LYS A 57 12.27 -2.36 5.44
CA LYS A 57 11.56 -2.62 4.19
C LYS A 57 10.86 -1.38 3.67
N ASP A 58 10.78 -1.29 2.36
CA ASP A 58 9.82 -0.43 1.70
C ASP A 58 8.44 -1.12 1.77
N CYS A 59 7.44 -0.39 2.23
CA CYS A 59 6.09 -0.88 2.45
C CYS A 59 5.12 -0.19 1.48
N GLU A 60 4.03 0.40 1.97
CA GLU A 60 3.00 1.02 1.13
C GLU A 60 3.59 2.16 0.29
N SER A 61 3.19 2.24 -0.99
CA SER A 61 3.51 3.40 -1.83
C SER A 61 2.57 4.57 -1.55
N ALA A 62 2.99 5.77 -1.96
CA ALA A 62 2.15 6.97 -1.93
C ALA A 62 0.78 6.73 -2.59
N LEU A 63 0.76 6.13 -3.79
CA LEU A 63 -0.48 5.82 -4.50
C LEU A 63 -1.36 4.82 -3.74
N VAL A 64 -0.76 3.77 -3.15
CA VAL A 64 -1.50 2.78 -2.34
C VAL A 64 -2.17 3.44 -1.15
N LEU A 65 -1.45 4.28 -0.40
CA LEU A 65 -2.00 4.98 0.77
C LEU A 65 -3.16 5.90 0.36
N ALA A 66 -3.00 6.66 -0.73
CA ALA A 66 -4.06 7.53 -1.23
C ALA A 66 -5.33 6.76 -1.62
N VAL A 67 -5.18 5.60 -2.27
CA VAL A 67 -6.31 4.72 -2.65
C VAL A 67 -6.98 4.12 -1.42
N VAL A 68 -6.21 3.58 -0.48
CA VAL A 68 -6.73 2.96 0.76
C VAL A 68 -7.61 3.93 1.56
N HIS A 69 -7.22 5.21 1.59
CA HIS A 69 -7.96 6.25 2.30
C HIS A 69 -8.99 7.01 1.45
N ALA A 70 -9.18 6.60 0.19
CA ALA A 70 -10.12 7.22 -0.75
C ALA A 70 -9.89 8.74 -0.99
N TRP A 71 -8.63 9.19 -0.96
CA TRP A 71 -8.28 10.59 -1.24
C TRP A 71 -8.18 10.85 -2.75
N VAL A 72 -9.32 11.07 -3.38
CA VAL A 72 -9.44 11.24 -4.84
C VAL A 72 -8.48 12.29 -5.39
N GLY A 73 -8.40 13.49 -4.80
CA GLY A 73 -7.53 14.55 -5.30
C GLY A 73 -6.05 14.25 -5.10
N VAL A 74 -5.66 13.55 -4.02
CA VAL A 74 -4.27 13.10 -3.84
C VAL A 74 -3.90 12.04 -4.89
N VAL A 75 -4.81 11.09 -5.18
CA VAL A 75 -4.63 10.12 -6.27
C VAL A 75 -4.43 10.84 -7.60
N MET A 76 -5.29 11.81 -7.92
CA MET A 76 -5.18 12.60 -9.16
C MET A 76 -3.83 13.31 -9.26
N VAL A 77 -3.39 14.01 -8.21
CA VAL A 77 -2.08 14.70 -8.19
C VAL A 77 -0.93 13.71 -8.39
N LEU A 78 -0.95 12.55 -7.72
CA LEU A 78 0.10 11.53 -7.88
C LEU A 78 0.16 11.02 -9.33
N LEU A 79 -0.99 10.73 -9.94
CA LEU A 79 -1.09 10.27 -11.33
C LEU A 79 -0.66 11.35 -12.34
N GLU A 80 -1.09 12.60 -12.16
CA GLU A 80 -0.64 13.76 -12.95
C GLU A 80 0.88 13.92 -12.92
N LYS A 81 1.49 13.67 -11.75
CA LYS A 81 2.94 13.74 -11.55
C LYS A 81 3.68 12.47 -11.98
N GLY A 82 2.98 11.48 -12.54
CA GLY A 82 3.60 10.30 -13.13
C GLY A 82 3.81 9.13 -12.17
N ALA A 83 3.02 9.03 -11.08
CA ALA A 83 2.96 7.81 -10.28
C ALA A 83 2.63 6.59 -11.16
N THR A 84 3.33 5.50 -10.93
CA THR A 84 3.20 4.26 -11.68
C THR A 84 1.96 3.49 -11.23
N VAL A 85 1.07 3.17 -12.17
CA VAL A 85 -0.13 2.34 -11.92
C VAL A 85 0.14 0.82 -12.03
N ASP A 86 1.15 0.43 -12.81
CA ASP A 86 1.53 -0.96 -13.10
C ASP A 86 2.69 -1.46 -12.21
N GLY A 87 2.74 -1.02 -10.95
CA GLY A 87 3.83 -1.31 -10.02
C GLY A 87 3.60 -2.53 -9.11
N GLN A 88 4.67 -3.00 -8.48
CA GLN A 88 4.60 -4.00 -7.41
C GLN A 88 3.78 -3.43 -6.23
N LEU A 89 2.65 -4.07 -5.96
CA LEU A 89 1.68 -3.65 -4.95
C LEU A 89 1.66 -4.65 -3.80
N ASP A 90 2.73 -4.64 -3.01
CA ASP A 90 2.77 -5.35 -1.74
C ASP A 90 3.44 -4.56 -0.62
N TRP A 91 3.12 -4.91 0.61
CA TRP A 91 3.78 -4.40 1.80
C TRP A 91 3.82 -5.46 2.89
N LYS A 92 4.74 -5.28 3.84
CA LYS A 92 4.96 -6.21 4.94
C LYS A 92 4.46 -5.62 6.24
N ILE A 93 4.01 -6.50 7.14
CA ILE A 93 3.65 -6.18 8.52
C ILE A 93 4.52 -7.05 9.44
N SER A 94 5.25 -6.43 10.38
CA SER A 94 6.04 -7.16 11.40
C SER A 94 5.11 -7.94 12.32
N PRO A 95 5.52 -9.00 13.05
CA PRO A 95 4.66 -9.57 14.09
C PRO A 95 4.61 -8.68 15.33
N SER A 96 3.66 -8.98 16.21
CA SER A 96 3.57 -8.45 17.56
C SER A 96 3.73 -9.58 18.57
N GLY A 97 4.35 -9.31 19.72
CA GLY A 97 4.37 -10.25 20.83
C GLY A 97 5.49 -9.99 21.82
N SER A 98 5.40 -10.59 22.99
CA SER A 98 6.35 -10.41 24.10
C SER A 98 7.57 -11.34 24.05
N GLN A 99 7.75 -12.10 22.96
CA GLN A 99 8.83 -13.08 22.91
C GLN A 99 10.17 -12.43 22.57
N ASN A 100 11.19 -12.75 23.36
CA ASN A 100 12.56 -12.64 22.90
C ASN A 100 12.69 -13.56 21.68
N TRP A 101 13.22 -13.03 20.59
CA TRP A 101 13.30 -13.78 19.35
C TRP A 101 14.46 -14.76 19.42
N SER A 102 14.27 -16.02 19.02
CA SER A 102 15.44 -16.84 18.67
C SER A 102 16.06 -16.31 17.38
N ALA A 103 17.33 -16.63 17.14
CA ALA A 103 18.01 -16.28 15.89
C ALA A 103 17.23 -16.83 14.66
N ASP A 104 16.72 -18.06 14.75
CA ASP A 104 15.94 -18.71 13.69
C ASP A 104 14.59 -18.01 13.49
N ALA A 105 13.85 -17.74 14.56
CA ALA A 105 12.58 -17.03 14.48
C ALA A 105 12.76 -15.64 13.83
N TRP A 106 13.85 -14.93 14.15
CA TRP A 106 14.17 -13.64 13.52
C TRP A 106 14.42 -13.77 12.01
N GLN A 107 15.06 -14.84 11.57
CA GLN A 107 15.27 -15.04 10.14
C GLN A 107 13.96 -15.36 9.42
N ASP A 108 13.19 -16.29 9.98
CA ASP A 108 12.04 -16.89 9.32
C ASP A 108 10.77 -16.03 9.41
N SER A 109 10.59 -15.28 10.51
CA SER A 109 9.31 -14.66 10.83
C SER A 109 9.37 -13.18 11.22
N LYS A 110 10.50 -12.48 10.99
CA LYS A 110 10.62 -11.02 11.24
C LYS A 110 9.55 -10.17 10.56
N TRP A 111 9.01 -10.66 9.45
CA TRP A 111 7.83 -10.09 8.80
C TRP A 111 6.71 -11.14 8.82
N MET A 112 5.70 -10.90 9.65
CA MET A 112 4.62 -11.86 9.90
C MET A 112 3.76 -12.11 8.68
N ALA A 113 3.54 -11.07 7.87
CA ALA A 113 2.62 -11.12 6.76
C ALA A 113 3.08 -10.19 5.64
N THR A 114 2.77 -10.58 4.40
CA THR A 114 2.87 -9.75 3.21
C THR A 114 1.47 -9.59 2.62
N TYR A 115 1.01 -8.35 2.51
CA TYR A 115 -0.20 -8.00 1.79
C TYR A 115 0.18 -7.74 0.33
N SER A 116 -0.54 -8.31 -0.62
CA SER A 116 -0.31 -8.07 -2.05
C SER A 116 -1.63 -7.90 -2.81
N PHE A 117 -1.61 -7.07 -3.84
CA PHE A 117 -2.72 -6.93 -4.78
C PHE A 117 -2.20 -7.09 -6.22
N PRO A 118 -2.98 -7.70 -7.13
CA PRO A 118 -2.61 -7.82 -8.53
C PRO A 118 -2.47 -6.47 -9.26
N SER A 119 -3.26 -5.48 -8.87
CA SER A 119 -3.24 -4.13 -9.44
C SER A 119 -3.79 -3.08 -8.46
N VAL A 120 -3.45 -1.81 -8.66
CA VAL A 120 -4.03 -0.70 -7.89
C VAL A 120 -5.56 -0.61 -8.10
N LEU A 121 -6.05 -1.03 -9.27
CA LEU A 121 -7.48 -1.04 -9.56
C LEU A 121 -8.23 -2.08 -8.72
N THR A 122 -7.68 -3.28 -8.51
CA THR A 122 -8.29 -4.26 -7.59
C THR A 122 -8.39 -3.71 -6.16
N LEU A 123 -7.37 -2.99 -5.70
CA LEU A 123 -7.39 -2.31 -4.40
C LEU A 123 -8.46 -1.20 -4.34
N ALA A 124 -8.61 -0.40 -5.39
CA ALA A 124 -9.64 0.65 -5.48
C ALA A 124 -11.08 0.08 -5.52
N ILE A 125 -11.26 -1.12 -6.08
CA ILE A 125 -12.53 -1.89 -6.00
C ILE A 125 -12.72 -2.46 -4.58
N GLY A 126 -11.66 -2.55 -3.78
CA GLY A 126 -11.67 -3.14 -2.44
C GLY A 126 -11.72 -4.67 -2.45
N ARG A 127 -11.14 -5.32 -3.47
CA ARG A 127 -11.17 -6.78 -3.70
C ARG A 127 -9.85 -7.27 -4.32
N GLY A 128 -9.71 -8.58 -4.48
CA GLY A 128 -8.61 -9.20 -5.24
C GLY A 128 -7.25 -9.29 -4.55
N GLY A 129 -7.08 -8.70 -3.37
CA GLY A 129 -5.85 -8.79 -2.59
C GLY A 129 -5.69 -10.11 -1.84
N THR A 130 -4.46 -10.36 -1.40
CA THR A 130 -4.06 -11.54 -0.62
C THR A 130 -3.17 -11.12 0.54
N LEU A 131 -3.35 -11.74 1.70
CA LEU A 131 -2.36 -11.77 2.78
C LEU A 131 -1.67 -13.12 2.73
N THR A 132 -0.35 -13.14 2.63
CA THR A 132 0.48 -14.34 2.81
C THR A 132 1.22 -14.23 4.14
N SER A 133 0.94 -15.13 5.08
CA SER A 133 1.66 -15.19 6.35
C SER A 133 3.05 -15.81 6.20
N TRP A 134 3.89 -15.65 7.22
CA TRP A 134 5.26 -16.15 7.27
C TRP A 134 5.37 -17.67 7.07
N ASP A 135 4.31 -18.42 7.38
CA ASP A 135 4.20 -19.88 7.20
C ASP A 135 3.67 -20.28 5.80
N GLY A 136 3.44 -19.32 4.91
CA GLY A 136 2.95 -19.54 3.55
C GLY A 136 1.42 -19.64 3.42
N ASN A 137 0.66 -19.61 4.52
CA ASN A 137 -0.79 -19.59 4.44
C ASN A 137 -1.29 -18.30 3.79
N THR A 138 -2.35 -18.40 2.98
CA THR A 138 -2.90 -17.26 2.24
C THR A 138 -4.35 -16.99 2.62
N PHE A 139 -4.72 -15.71 2.68
CA PHE A 139 -6.05 -15.26 3.04
C PHE A 139 -6.50 -14.11 2.13
N PRO A 140 -7.74 -14.10 1.64
CA PRO A 140 -8.23 -13.03 0.79
C PRO A 140 -8.29 -11.69 1.54
N ARG A 141 -7.90 -10.60 0.87
CA ARG A 141 -7.92 -9.23 1.41
C ARG A 141 -8.51 -8.21 0.43
N PRO A 142 -9.09 -7.10 0.93
CA PRO A 142 -9.49 -6.84 2.32
C PRO A 142 -10.46 -7.90 2.85
N THR A 143 -10.70 -7.94 4.17
CA THR A 143 -11.67 -8.90 4.74
C THR A 143 -13.08 -8.69 4.16
N ARG A 144 -14.02 -9.60 4.46
CA ARG A 144 -15.44 -9.40 4.11
C ARG A 144 -16.02 -8.07 4.62
N LYS A 145 -15.46 -7.49 5.69
CA LYS A 145 -15.85 -6.19 6.25
C LYS A 145 -15.02 -5.01 5.69
N GLY A 146 -14.28 -5.21 4.60
CA GLY A 146 -13.39 -4.21 4.01
C GLY A 146 -12.14 -3.91 4.83
N LYS A 147 -11.83 -4.70 5.86
CA LYS A 147 -10.70 -4.43 6.77
C LYS A 147 -9.34 -4.85 6.20
N LEU A 148 -8.35 -3.98 6.34
CA LEU A 148 -6.99 -4.14 5.84
C LEU A 148 -6.01 -3.58 6.88
N ASP A 149 -4.91 -4.27 7.17
CA ASP A 149 -3.85 -3.72 8.02
C ASP A 149 -2.84 -2.95 7.16
N ILE A 150 -2.48 -1.76 7.61
CA ILE A 150 -1.37 -0.97 7.07
C ILE A 150 -0.41 -0.62 8.20
N ASN A 151 0.85 -0.34 7.87
CA ASN A 151 1.85 0.11 8.83
C ASN A 151 1.42 1.43 9.50
N LEU A 152 1.99 1.73 10.67
CA LEU A 152 1.79 3.00 11.37
C LEU A 152 2.03 4.21 10.46
N ARG A 153 1.41 5.35 10.78
CA ARG A 153 1.57 6.60 10.04
C ARG A 153 3.03 7.10 10.11
N GLY A 154 3.48 7.71 9.04
CA GLY A 154 4.83 8.25 8.88
C GLY A 154 5.54 7.70 7.64
N GLY A 155 6.32 8.54 6.95
CA GLY A 155 7.19 8.11 5.85
C GLY A 155 8.40 7.29 6.26
N MET A 156 8.85 7.45 7.51
CA MET A 156 9.87 6.64 8.17
C MET A 156 9.34 6.16 9.53
N VAL A 157 9.07 4.87 9.64
CA VAL A 157 8.51 4.25 10.84
C VAL A 157 9.54 3.34 11.47
N THR A 158 9.75 3.46 12.79
CA THR A 158 10.58 2.53 13.55
C THR A 158 9.71 1.78 14.55
N LEU A 159 9.60 0.46 14.36
CA LEU A 159 8.90 -0.45 15.25
C LEU A 159 9.92 -1.00 16.25
N ASN A 160 9.87 -0.53 17.50
CA ASN A 160 10.84 -0.90 18.52
C ASN A 160 10.29 -2.02 19.42
N HIS A 161 10.58 -3.27 19.04
CA HIS A 161 10.15 -4.49 19.72
C HIS A 161 8.64 -4.49 20.02
N PRO A 162 7.79 -4.44 18.97
CA PRO A 162 6.34 -4.28 19.11
C PRO A 162 5.73 -5.45 19.89
N THR A 163 4.99 -5.13 20.95
CA THR A 163 4.40 -6.13 21.85
C THR A 163 2.91 -6.35 21.57
N GLN A 164 2.24 -5.35 21.03
CA GLN A 164 0.82 -5.35 20.69
C GLN A 164 0.62 -5.11 19.19
N ALA A 165 -0.57 -5.40 18.67
CA ALA A 165 -0.85 -5.22 17.24
C ALA A 165 -0.84 -3.74 16.85
N GLU A 166 -1.26 -2.88 17.77
CA GLU A 166 -1.31 -1.42 17.65
C GLU A 166 0.09 -0.79 17.64
N ASP A 167 1.12 -1.50 18.14
CA ASP A 167 2.51 -1.05 18.11
C ASP A 167 3.13 -1.14 16.71
N ARG A 168 2.48 -1.85 15.77
CA ARG A 168 3.03 -2.14 14.43
C ARG A 168 2.16 -1.69 13.27
N SER A 169 0.85 -1.63 13.46
CA SER A 169 -0.09 -1.43 12.37
C SER A 169 -1.39 -0.78 12.83
N VAL A 170 -2.12 -0.22 11.88
CA VAL A 170 -3.50 0.26 12.07
C VAL A 170 -4.44 -0.49 11.15
N LEU A 171 -5.62 -0.84 11.68
CA LEU A 171 -6.67 -1.51 10.90
C LEU A 171 -7.56 -0.47 10.23
N VAL A 172 -7.49 -0.38 8.91
CA VAL A 172 -8.31 0.54 8.10
C VAL A 172 -9.47 -0.18 7.43
N THR A 173 -10.54 0.54 7.14
CA THR A 173 -11.62 0.06 6.25
C THR A 173 -11.37 0.65 4.87
N VAL A 174 -11.04 -0.21 3.90
CA VAL A 174 -10.96 0.21 2.49
C VAL A 174 -12.36 0.61 2.03
N GLN A 175 -12.48 1.81 1.47
CA GLN A 175 -13.71 2.33 0.90
C GLN A 175 -13.61 2.25 -0.62
N PRO A 176 -14.31 1.32 -1.28
CA PRO A 176 -14.34 1.28 -2.74
C PRO A 176 -14.80 2.63 -3.29
N ASN A 177 -14.05 3.17 -4.25
CA ASN A 177 -14.33 4.48 -4.84
C ASN A 177 -14.27 4.43 -6.37
N VAL A 178 -15.43 4.61 -7.00
CA VAL A 178 -15.60 4.60 -8.47
C VAL A 178 -14.76 5.67 -9.15
N GLU A 179 -14.65 6.86 -8.56
CA GLU A 179 -13.89 7.97 -9.15
C GLU A 179 -12.40 7.66 -9.19
N ILE A 180 -11.87 7.04 -8.14
CA ILE A 180 -10.49 6.53 -8.15
C ILE A 180 -10.30 5.49 -9.25
N ALA A 181 -11.24 4.55 -9.42
CA ALA A 181 -11.15 3.58 -10.51
C ALA A 181 -11.16 4.26 -11.89
N ARG A 182 -12.01 5.27 -12.12
CA ARG A 182 -12.00 6.06 -13.36
C ARG A 182 -10.67 6.76 -13.59
N LEU A 183 -10.09 7.37 -12.57
CA LEU A 183 -8.77 7.99 -12.64
C LEU A 183 -7.70 6.96 -13.01
N LEU A 184 -7.65 5.82 -12.34
CA LEU A 184 -6.68 4.76 -12.64
C LEU A 184 -6.78 4.26 -14.09
N LEU A 185 -8.01 4.07 -14.60
CA LEU A 185 -8.26 3.70 -16.00
C LEU A 185 -7.81 4.80 -16.97
N ALA A 186 -8.13 6.06 -16.68
CA ALA A 186 -7.72 7.19 -17.51
C ALA A 186 -6.20 7.36 -17.57
N TYR A 187 -5.47 6.91 -16.55
CA TYR A 187 -4.00 6.92 -16.51
C TYR A 187 -3.37 5.59 -16.95
N GLY A 188 -4.13 4.73 -17.65
CA GLY A 188 -3.59 3.60 -18.39
C GLY A 188 -3.58 2.27 -17.62
N THR A 189 -4.29 2.18 -16.49
CA THR A 189 -4.44 0.88 -15.80
C THR A 189 -5.18 -0.09 -16.70
N ARG A 190 -4.61 -1.28 -16.90
CA ARG A 190 -5.22 -2.33 -17.73
C ARG A 190 -6.34 -3.04 -16.99
N VAL A 191 -7.42 -3.36 -17.71
CA VAL A 191 -8.49 -4.23 -17.22
C VAL A 191 -8.25 -5.64 -17.74
N THR A 192 -7.95 -6.57 -16.84
CA THR A 192 -7.80 -8.00 -17.14
C THR A 192 -8.95 -8.79 -16.50
N ASP A 193 -8.94 -10.11 -16.68
CA ASP A 193 -9.87 -11.01 -16.02
C ASP A 193 -9.79 -10.91 -14.49
N VAL A 194 -8.65 -10.50 -13.94
CA VAL A 194 -8.48 -10.33 -12.49
C VAL A 194 -9.35 -9.19 -11.96
N GLU A 195 -9.35 -8.04 -12.64
CA GLU A 195 -10.19 -6.89 -12.30
C GLU A 195 -11.68 -7.21 -12.50
N LEU A 196 -12.02 -7.93 -13.57
CA LEU A 196 -13.40 -8.38 -13.84
C LEU A 196 -13.93 -9.31 -12.73
N ASN A 197 -13.14 -10.32 -12.34
CA ASN A 197 -13.49 -11.21 -11.23
C ASN A 197 -13.58 -10.46 -9.88
N ALA A 198 -12.78 -9.40 -9.69
CA ALA A 198 -12.84 -8.58 -8.48
C ALA A 198 -14.15 -7.78 -8.41
N VAL A 199 -14.62 -7.23 -9.54
CA VAL A 199 -15.84 -6.42 -9.59
C VAL A 199 -17.12 -7.24 -9.49
N GLU A 200 -17.16 -8.47 -9.99
CA GLU A 200 -18.30 -9.38 -9.80
C GLU A 200 -18.62 -9.64 -8.32
N ARG A 201 -17.64 -9.45 -7.44
CA ARG A 201 -17.77 -9.58 -5.98
C ARG A 201 -17.98 -8.24 -5.27
N SER A 202 -18.07 -7.15 -6.02
CA SER A 202 -18.45 -5.83 -5.53
C SER A 202 -19.98 -5.75 -5.42
N SER A 203 -20.46 -4.99 -4.44
CA SER A 203 -21.88 -4.67 -4.31
C SER A 203 -22.30 -3.49 -5.19
N ASP A 204 -21.33 -2.75 -5.74
CA ASP A 204 -21.59 -1.55 -6.53
C ASP A 204 -21.50 -1.88 -8.03
N PRO A 205 -22.64 -1.90 -8.76
CA PRO A 205 -22.66 -2.23 -10.18
C PRO A 205 -21.98 -1.17 -11.05
N GLU A 206 -21.70 0.02 -10.52
CA GLU A 206 -21.04 1.07 -11.29
C GLU A 206 -19.61 0.70 -11.67
N PHE A 207 -18.89 -0.03 -10.82
CA PHE A 207 -17.55 -0.52 -11.17
C PHE A 207 -17.58 -1.39 -12.42
N LEU A 208 -18.56 -2.30 -12.54
CA LEU A 208 -18.63 -3.20 -13.71
C LEU A 208 -18.87 -2.38 -14.97
N ARG A 209 -19.82 -1.44 -14.89
CA ARG A 209 -20.15 -0.53 -15.99
C ARG A 209 -18.93 0.26 -16.48
N ILE A 210 -18.10 0.80 -15.58
CA ILE A 210 -16.91 1.58 -15.99
C ILE A 210 -15.82 0.69 -16.59
N LEU A 211 -15.62 -0.52 -16.07
CA LEU A 211 -14.63 -1.48 -16.59
C LEU A 211 -15.03 -1.95 -18.00
N GLU A 212 -16.27 -2.36 -18.20
CA GLU A 212 -16.80 -2.76 -19.51
C GLU A 212 -16.81 -1.61 -20.52
N SER A 213 -17.13 -0.39 -20.07
CA SER A 213 -17.06 0.80 -20.91
C SER A 213 -15.62 1.05 -21.37
N HIS A 214 -14.65 0.98 -20.46
CA HIS A 214 -13.25 1.19 -20.77
C HIS A 214 -12.69 0.11 -21.71
N GLN A 215 -13.09 -1.15 -21.56
CA GLN A 215 -12.69 -2.22 -22.49
C GLN A 215 -13.21 -1.99 -23.93
N ARG A 216 -14.43 -1.46 -24.07
CA ARG A 216 -15.00 -1.12 -25.40
C ARG A 216 -14.42 0.16 -25.99
N SER A 217 -14.03 1.10 -25.13
CA SER A 217 -13.54 2.42 -25.54
C SER A 217 -12.49 2.90 -24.53
N PRO A 218 -11.22 2.48 -24.70
CA PRO A 218 -10.14 2.87 -23.79
C PRO A 218 -10.03 4.38 -23.69
N THR A 219 -10.00 4.88 -22.47
CA THR A 219 -9.87 6.31 -22.18
C THR A 219 -8.43 6.74 -22.47
N SER A 220 -8.25 7.72 -23.36
CA SER A 220 -6.93 8.32 -23.60
C SER A 220 -6.41 9.03 -22.36
N ARG A 221 -5.09 8.95 -22.15
CA ARG A 221 -4.44 9.66 -21.04
C ARG A 221 -4.59 11.17 -21.22
N PRO A 222 -5.01 11.92 -20.19
CA PRO A 222 -5.02 13.38 -20.27
C PRO A 222 -3.64 13.92 -20.66
N GLY A 223 -3.57 14.67 -21.76
CA GLY A 223 -2.32 15.28 -22.25
C GLY A 223 -1.44 14.38 -23.13
N SER A 224 -1.92 13.22 -23.60
CA SER A 224 -1.20 12.43 -24.61
C SER A 224 -1.35 12.96 -26.04
N ASP A 225 -2.27 13.90 -26.27
CA ASP A 225 -2.40 14.60 -27.54
C ASP A 225 -1.26 15.63 -27.62
N GLY A 226 -0.14 15.20 -28.19
CA GLY A 226 1.06 16.05 -28.34
C GLY A 226 0.79 17.33 -29.13
N PRO A 227 1.65 18.36 -28.97
CA PRO A 227 1.58 19.61 -29.75
C PRO A 227 1.79 19.39 -31.25
#